data_AF-C5LPW9-F1
#
_entry.id   AF-C5LPW9-F1
#
_cell.length_a   1.000
_cell.length_b   1.000
_cell.length_c   1.000
_cell.angle_alpha   90.00
_cell.angle_beta   90.00
_cell.angle_gamma   90.00
#
_symmetry.space_group_name_H-M   'P 1'
#
loop_
_entity.id
_entity.type
_entity.pdbx_description
1 polymer ?
#
loop_
_entity_poly.entity_id
_entity_poly.type
_entity_poly.pdbx_seq_one_letter_code
_entity_poly.pdbx_strand_id
1 'polypeptide(L)' 'MSGVQAQTVANFYLAFMQQGLEVIGALNKIDIEHVDLSSSRAQLASLMDTDESAILGVSAKTGKNVDKLLE' A
#
# COMPACT_ATOMS: atom_id res chain seq x y z
N MET A 1 2.70 15.44 5.17
CA MET A 1 1.38 14.76 5.13
C MET A 1 1.58 13.34 4.61
N SER A 2 2.15 12.47 5.45
CA SER A 2 2.48 11.09 5.06
C SER A 2 1.76 10.14 6.02
N GLY A 3 0.88 9.32 5.46
CA GLY A 3 0.00 8.40 6.16
C GLY A 3 -1.17 8.02 5.26
N VAL A 4 -1.84 6.91 5.57
CA VAL A 4 -3.06 6.49 4.88
C VAL A 4 -4.11 7.61 4.95
N GLN A 5 -4.56 8.10 3.80
CA GLN A 5 -5.55 9.18 3.74
C GLN A 5 -6.97 8.62 3.89
N ALA A 6 -7.92 9.44 4.33
CA ALA A 6 -9.32 9.05 4.46
C ALA A 6 -9.92 8.49 3.15
N GLN A 7 -9.41 8.95 1.99
CA GLN A 7 -9.83 8.46 0.68
C GLN A 7 -9.29 7.05 0.37
N THR A 8 -8.08 6.71 0.85
CA THR A 8 -7.53 5.34 0.78
C THR A 8 -8.37 4.37 1.60
N VAL A 9 -8.82 4.80 2.78
CA VAL A 9 -9.68 4.00 3.67
C VAL A 9 -11.05 3.75 3.04
N ALA A 10 -11.70 4.79 2.49
CA ALA A 10 -13.01 4.65 1.85
C ALA A 10 -12.97 3.68 0.66
N ASN A 11 -11.96 3.80 -0.21
CA ASN A 11 -11.82 2.91 -1.37
C ASN A 11 -11.51 1.46 -0.96
N PHE A 12 -10.69 1.26 0.08
CA PHE A 12 -10.42 -0.08 0.63
C PHE A 12 -11.70 -0.76 1.10
N TYR A 13 -12.52 -0.07 1.92
CA TYR A 13 -13.77 -0.65 2.42
C TYR A 13 -14.77 -0.97 1.29
N LEU A 14 -14.84 -0.14 0.24
CA LEU A 14 -15.68 -0.44 -0.93
C LEU A 14 -15.24 -1.72 -1.65
N ALA A 15 -13.93 -1.88 -1.90
CA ALA A 15 -13.40 -3.04 -2.61
C ALA A 15 -13.50 -4.32 -1.77
N PHE A 16 -13.08 -4.26 -0.50
CA PHE A 16 -13.00 -5.42 0.38
C PHE A 16 -14.38 -5.86 0.87
N MET A 17 -15.19 -4.94 1.41
CA MET A 17 -16.45 -5.31 2.07
C MET A 17 -17.65 -5.41 1.12
N GLN A 18 -17.72 -4.59 0.05
CA GLN A 18 -18.89 -4.56 -0.82
C GLN A 18 -18.77 -5.43 -2.06
N GLN A 19 -17.54 -5.62 -2.57
CA GLN A 19 -17.32 -6.35 -3.83
C GLN A 19 -16.61 -7.69 -3.63
N GLY A 20 -16.13 -8.00 -2.42
CA GLY A 20 -15.43 -9.26 -2.12
C GLY A 20 -14.14 -9.43 -2.94
N LEU A 21 -13.51 -8.33 -3.34
CA LEU A 21 -12.29 -8.37 -4.14
C LEU A 21 -11.08 -8.60 -3.25
N GLU A 22 -10.13 -9.38 -3.76
CA GLU A 22 -8.79 -9.44 -3.19
C GLU A 22 -8.08 -8.10 -3.41
N VAL A 23 -7.53 -7.52 -2.34
CA VAL A 23 -6.86 -6.23 -2.38
C VAL A 23 -5.37 -6.43 -2.17
N ILE A 24 -4.57 -6.03 -3.17
CA ILE A 24 -3.11 -6.09 -3.09
C ILE A 24 -2.58 -4.76 -2.53
N GLY A 25 -1.87 -4.85 -1.40
CA GLY A 25 -1.29 -3.69 -0.73
C GLY A 25 0.01 -3.25 -1.40
N ALA A 26 0.04 -2.02 -1.94
CA ALA A 26 1.22 -1.44 -2.56
C ALA A 26 1.59 -0.08 -1.95
N LEU A 27 2.77 0.02 -1.36
CA LEU A 27 3.35 1.27 -0.87
C LEU A 27 4.20 1.90 -1.97
N ASN A 28 3.67 2.95 -2.61
CA ASN A 28 4.35 3.65 -3.70
C ASN A 28 5.32 4.74 -3.20
N LYS A 29 6.21 5.20 -4.09
CA LYS A 29 7.19 6.28 -3.90
C LYS A 29 8.37 5.92 -2.98
N ILE A 30 8.79 4.66 -2.98
CA ILE A 30 9.97 4.21 -2.19
C ILE A 30 11.31 4.84 -2.65
N ASP A 31 11.32 5.57 -3.76
CA ASP A 31 12.47 6.28 -4.30
C ASP A 31 12.75 7.64 -3.62
N ILE A 32 11.85 8.11 -2.77
CA ILE A 32 11.98 9.41 -2.10
C ILE A 32 12.84 9.26 -0.84
N GLU A 33 13.91 10.04 -0.77
CA GLU A 33 14.73 10.18 0.44
C GLU A 33 13.91 10.86 1.56
N HIS A 34 14.14 10.47 2.81
CA HIS A 34 13.44 10.99 4.00
C HIS A 34 11.97 10.60 4.19
N VAL A 35 11.47 9.59 3.47
CA VAL A 35 10.15 9.00 3.75
C VAL A 35 10.26 7.89 4.79
N ASP A 36 9.43 7.95 5.83
CA ASP A 36 9.27 6.86 6.78
C ASP A 36 8.39 5.74 6.18
N LEU A 37 9.05 4.86 5.42
CA LEU A 37 8.42 3.72 4.77
C LEU A 37 7.91 2.69 5.78
N SER A 38 8.60 2.53 6.91
CA SER A 38 8.24 1.56 7.95
C SER A 38 6.91 1.92 8.60
N SER A 39 6.75 3.17 9.07
CA SER A 39 5.50 3.62 9.66
C SER A 39 4.33 3.57 8.66
N SER A 40 4.59 3.96 7.40
CA SER A 40 3.57 3.93 6.34
C SER A 40 3.13 2.50 6.01
N ARG A 41 4.07 1.55 6.00
CA ARG A 41 3.80 0.12 5.79
C ARG A 41 2.96 -0.46 6.93
N ALA A 42 3.33 -0.18 8.18
CA ALA A 42 2.60 -0.63 9.35
C ALA A 42 1.15 -0.12 9.36
N GLN A 43 0.92 1.15 9.00
CA GLN A 43 -0.42 1.72 8.89
C GLN A 43 -1.26 1.04 7.80
N LEU A 44 -0.67 0.77 6.64
CA LEU A 44 -1.39 0.11 5.54
C LEU A 44 -1.70 -1.36 5.85
N ALA A 45 -0.75 -2.06 6.46
CA ALA A 45 -0.94 -3.44 6.92
C ALA A 45 -2.06 -3.54 7.97
N SER A 46 -2.06 -2.62 8.95
CA SER A 46 -3.14 -2.54 9.95
C SER A 46 -4.50 -2.20 9.35
N LEU A 47 -4.56 -1.32 8.34
CA LEU A 47 -5.81 -1.00 7.63
C LEU A 47 -6.39 -2.23 6.92
N MET A 48 -5.50 -3.01 6.30
CA MET A 48 -5.86 -4.16 5.49
C MET A 48 -6.00 -5.46 6.29
N ASP A 49 -5.76 -5.41 7.61
CA ASP A 49 -5.71 -6.57 8.52
C ASP A 49 -4.79 -7.69 7.97
N THR A 50 -3.57 -7.31 7.56
CA THR A 50 -2.58 -8.20 6.97
C THR A 50 -1.18 -7.97 7.56
N ASP A 51 -0.25 -8.87 7.27
CA ASP A 51 1.15 -8.72 7.66
C ASP A 51 1.84 -7.60 6.87
N GLU A 52 2.75 -6.87 7.52
CA GLU A 52 3.59 -5.87 6.84
C GLU A 52 4.39 -6.44 5.66
N SER A 53 4.71 -7.74 5.70
CA SER A 53 5.39 -8.46 4.62
C SER A 53 4.54 -8.60 3.36
N ALA A 54 3.21 -8.54 3.47
CA ALA A 54 2.28 -8.56 2.34
C ALA A 54 2.19 -7.21 1.61
N ILE A 55 2.76 -6.13 2.18
CA ILE A 55 2.74 -4.79 1.58
C ILE A 55 3.96 -4.59 0.68
N LEU A 56 3.74 -4.61 -0.63
CA LEU A 56 4.78 -4.45 -1.64
C LEU A 56 5.23 -3.00 -1.77
N GLY A 57 6.52 -2.75 -1.60
CA GLY A 57 7.11 -1.43 -1.80
C GLY A 57 7.51 -1.23 -3.26
N VAL A 58 6.97 -0.20 -3.91
CA VAL A 58 7.19 0.09 -5.34
C VAL A 58 7.55 1.55 -5.61
N SER A 59 8.22 1.80 -6.72
CA SER A 59 8.41 3.16 -7.25
C SER A 59 7.85 3.22 -8.67
N ALA A 60 6.69 3.85 -8.82
CA ALA A 60 6.13 4.13 -10.14
C ALA A 60 7.00 5.11 -10.95
N LYS A 61 7.88 5.89 -10.30
CA LYS A 61 8.78 6.84 -10.98
C LYS A 61 9.98 6.14 -11.63
N THR A 62 10.59 5.21 -10.92
CA THR A 62 11.81 4.51 -11.36
C THR A 62 11.53 3.14 -11.97
N GLY A 63 10.32 2.61 -11.80
CA GLY A 63 9.94 1.25 -12.19
C GLY A 63 10.34 0.18 -11.18
N LYS A 64 11.00 0.54 -10.07
CA LYS A 64 11.49 -0.41 -9.07
C LYS A 64 10.35 -1.22 -8.45
N ASN A 65 10.47 -2.55 -8.49
CA ASN A 65 9.53 -3.55 -7.95
C ASN A 65 8.11 -3.52 -8.53
N VAL A 66 7.86 -2.79 -9.62
CA VAL A 66 6.51 -2.72 -10.22
C VAL A 66 6.13 -4.07 -10.86
N ASP A 67 7.11 -4.78 -11.40
CA ASP A 67 7.00 -6.16 -11.91
C ASP A 67 6.41 -7.13 -10.87
N LYS A 68 6.79 -6.98 -9.61
CA LYS A 68 6.32 -7.83 -8.50
C LYS A 68 4.83 -7.69 -8.18
N LEU A 69 4.15 -6.68 -8.71
CA LEU A 69 2.70 -6.53 -8.58
C LEU A 69 1.93 -7.43 -9.55
N LEU A 70 2.60 -7.99 -10.56
CA LEU A 70 1.99 -8.76 -11.64
C LEU A 70 2.26 -10.27 -11.55
N GLU A 71 3.11 -10.68 -10.61
CA GLU A 71 3.40 -12.08 -10.28
C GLU A 71 2.35 -12.63 -9.31
#